data_AF-A0A5K1HDA3-F1
#
_entry.id   AF-A0A5K1HDA3-F1
#
_cell.length_a   1.000
_cell.length_b   1.000
_cell.length_c   1.000
_cell.angle_alpha   90.00
_cell.angle_beta   90.00
_cell.angle_gamma   90.00
#
_symmetry.space_group_name_H-M   'P 1'
#
loop_
_entity.id
_entity.type
_entity.pdbx_description
1 polymer ?
#
loop_
_entity_poly.entity_id
_entity_poly.type
_entity_poly.pdbx_seq_one_letter_code
_entity_poly.pdbx_strand_id
1 'polypeptide(L)'
;KVDMAAFRVHPTNYKEESLANVKDVPRRKAVDFGYHYQRYYQLPIEFVANELGSRTLKKVEKLEWVNELAQSSFFRQSDYLREEVADEKMDIEEYLLVKENPASKHSEIKEKEKNTSRKWLTTPRNA
;
A
#
# COMPACT_ATOMS: atom_id res chain seq x y z
N LYS A 1 3.75 7.19 14.77
CA LYS A 1 2.36 6.96 14.33
C LYS A 1 2.27 5.50 13.88
N VAL A 2 1.25 4.76 14.30
CA VAL A 2 1.06 3.37 13.88
C VAL A 2 0.05 3.37 12.74
N ASP A 3 0.46 2.94 11.56
CA ASP A 3 -0.42 2.82 10.40
C ASP A 3 -1.02 1.41 10.41
N MET A 4 -2.30 1.32 10.77
CA MET A 4 -3.04 0.06 10.88
C MET A 4 -4.41 0.21 10.23
N ALA A 5 -4.83 -0.84 9.52
CA ALA A 5 -6.12 -0.93 8.87
C ALA A 5 -6.66 -2.36 8.99
N ALA A 6 -7.98 -2.49 9.10
CA ALA A 6 -8.69 -3.76 9.13
C ALA A 6 -9.49 -3.90 7.84
N PHE A 7 -9.49 -5.09 7.25
CA PHE A 7 -10.15 -5.35 5.98
C PHE A 7 -11.01 -6.59 6.06
N ARG A 8 -12.11 -6.59 5.30
CA ARG A 8 -12.94 -7.77 5.10
C ARG A 8 -13.20 -7.97 3.62
N VAL A 9 -13.22 -9.23 3.20
CA VAL A 9 -13.45 -9.65 1.82
C VAL A 9 -14.95 -9.79 1.58
N HIS A 10 -15.42 -9.33 0.41
CA HIS A 10 -16.79 -9.53 -0.04
C HIS A 10 -17.06 -11.01 -0.37
N PRO A 11 -18.32 -11.47 -0.22
CA PRO A 11 -18.70 -12.80 -0.70
C PRO A 11 -18.54 -12.90 -2.23
N THR A 12 -18.34 -14.12 -2.74
CA THR A 12 -17.89 -14.41 -4.12
C THR A 12 -18.76 -13.79 -5.24
N ASN A 13 -20.02 -13.46 -4.95
CA ASN A 13 -20.98 -12.91 -5.92
C ASN A 13 -21.31 -11.43 -5.68
N TYR A 14 -20.60 -10.74 -4.78
CA TYR A 14 -20.82 -9.33 -4.47
C TYR A 14 -19.62 -8.50 -4.89
N LYS A 15 -19.89 -7.44 -5.66
CA LYS A 15 -18.90 -6.46 -6.08
C LYS A 15 -19.44 -5.09 -5.74
N GLU A 16 -18.76 -4.39 -4.84
CA GLU A 16 -19.14 -3.03 -4.49
C GLU A 16 -18.64 -2.05 -5.56
N GLU A 17 -19.46 -1.07 -5.95
CA GLU A 17 -19.08 0.00 -6.89
C GLU A 17 -18.25 1.10 -6.22
N SER A 18 -18.07 1.05 -4.89
CA SER A 18 -17.35 2.10 -4.18
C SER A 18 -15.86 2.03 -4.45
N LEU A 19 -15.28 3.18 -4.82
CA LEU A 19 -13.85 3.34 -4.98
C LEU A 19 -13.24 3.39 -3.58
N ALA A 20 -12.51 2.34 -3.20
CA ALA A 20 -11.65 2.39 -2.03
C ALA A 20 -10.70 3.59 -2.17
N ASN A 21 -10.77 4.55 -1.25
CA ASN A 21 -9.88 5.71 -1.19
C ASN A 21 -8.50 5.27 -0.70
N VAL A 22 -7.75 4.63 -1.58
CA VAL A 22 -6.43 4.09 -1.25
C VAL A 22 -5.42 5.19 -1.49
N LYS A 23 -4.65 5.50 -0.43
CA LYS A 23 -3.52 6.41 -0.48
C LYS A 23 -2.25 5.58 -0.35
N ASP A 24 -1.30 5.87 -1.23
CA ASP A 24 0.10 5.45 -1.20
C ASP A 24 0.33 3.93 -1.30
N VAL A 25 0.38 3.43 -2.54
CA VAL A 25 0.81 2.06 -2.85
C VAL A 25 2.17 2.12 -3.53
N PRO A 26 3.22 1.51 -2.96
CA PRO A 26 4.52 1.41 -3.62
C PRO A 26 4.38 0.77 -4.99
N ARG A 27 5.09 1.30 -5.99
CA ARG A 27 4.87 0.93 -7.39
C ARG A 27 5.06 -0.56 -7.64
N ARG A 28 6.00 -1.21 -6.93
CA ARG A 28 6.22 -2.66 -6.99
C ARG A 28 4.97 -3.49 -6.68
N LYS A 29 4.01 -2.95 -5.92
CA LYS A 29 2.74 -3.61 -5.55
C LYS A 29 1.52 -3.05 -6.28
N ALA A 30 1.68 -1.99 -7.08
CA ALA A 30 0.57 -1.29 -7.72
C ALA A 30 -0.26 -2.20 -8.64
N VAL A 31 0.39 -3.13 -9.36
CA VAL A 31 -0.29 -4.05 -10.29
C VAL A 31 -1.20 -5.04 -9.54
N ASP A 32 -0.67 -5.66 -8.50
CA ASP A 32 -1.42 -6.61 -7.67
C ASP A 32 -2.59 -5.92 -6.95
N PHE A 33 -2.32 -4.74 -6.42
CA PHE A 33 -3.32 -3.90 -5.77
C PHE A 33 -4.47 -3.55 -6.73
N GLY A 34 -4.16 -3.13 -7.95
CA GLY A 34 -5.15 -2.78 -8.98
C GLY A 34 -6.07 -3.94 -9.38
N TYR A 35 -5.66 -5.21 -9.21
CA TYR A 35 -6.50 -6.36 -9.51
C TYR A 35 -7.42 -6.74 -8.33
N HIS A 36 -6.98 -6.49 -7.10
CA HIS A 36 -7.66 -6.97 -5.89
C HIS A 36 -8.43 -5.90 -5.12
N TYR A 37 -8.24 -4.60 -5.39
CA TYR A 37 -8.80 -3.51 -4.57
C TYR A 37 -10.33 -3.55 -4.40
N GLN A 38 -11.07 -4.11 -5.37
CA GLN A 38 -12.54 -4.19 -5.33
C GLN A 38 -13.07 -5.38 -4.52
N ARG A 39 -12.20 -6.28 -4.05
CA ARG A 39 -12.60 -7.51 -3.36
C ARG A 39 -12.74 -7.32 -1.86
N TYR A 40 -12.24 -6.23 -1.30
CA TYR A 40 -12.26 -5.97 0.13
C TYR A 40 -12.60 -4.51 0.42
N TYR A 41 -13.12 -4.29 1.63
CA TYR A 41 -13.43 -2.97 2.15
C TYR A 41 -12.76 -2.76 3.51
N GLN A 42 -12.49 -1.50 3.85
CA GLN A 42 -11.86 -1.13 5.10
C GLN A 42 -12.90 -1.03 6.23
N LEU A 43 -12.54 -1.54 7.41
CA LEU A 43 -13.33 -1.42 8.63
C LEU A 43 -12.76 -0.31 9.53
N PRO A 44 -13.61 0.43 10.25
CA PRO A 44 -13.16 1.33 11.30
C PRO A 44 -12.50 0.52 12.42
N ILE A 45 -11.40 1.03 12.95
CA ILE A 45 -10.69 0.46 14.10
C ILE A 45 -10.88 1.38 15.29
N GLU A 46 -11.21 0.79 16.44
CA GLU A 46 -11.27 1.49 17.72
C GLU A 46 -10.26 0.88 18.69
N PHE A 47 -9.59 1.75 19.46
CA PHE A 47 -8.64 1.33 20.48
C PHE A 47 -9.33 1.30 21.84
N VAL A 48 -9.39 0.12 22.46
CA VAL A 48 -9.89 -0.03 23.83
C VAL A 48 -8.71 -0.32 24.74
N ALA A 49 -8.48 0.55 25.72
CA ALA A 49 -7.47 0.36 26.75
C ALA A 49 -8.13 0.17 28.11
N ASN A 50 -7.74 -0.90 28.81
CA ASN A 50 -8.21 -1.16 30.17
C ASN A 50 -7.38 -0.38 31.19
N GLU A 51 -8.00 0.01 32.30
CA GLU A 51 -7.36 0.85 33.32
C GLU A 51 -6.07 0.22 33.89
N LEU A 52 -6.08 -1.09 34.15
CA LEU A 52 -4.88 -1.82 34.60
C LEU A 52 -3.75 -1.75 33.56
N GLY A 53 -4.08 -1.93 32.28
CA GLY A 53 -3.11 -1.85 31.18
C GLY A 53 -2.47 -0.48 31.09
N SER A 54 -3.28 0.58 31.16
CA SER A 54 -2.79 1.96 31.16
C SER A 54 -1.90 2.27 32.37
N ARG A 55 -2.26 1.79 33.57
CA ARG A 55 -1.44 1.97 34.78
C ARG A 55 -0.09 1.25 34.67
N THR A 56 -0.07 0.05 34.11
CA THR A 56 1.16 -0.72 33.90
C THR A 56 2.05 -0.07 32.85
N LEU A 57 1.49 0.38 31.72
CA LEU A 57 2.24 1.07 30.67
C LEU A 57 2.93 2.34 31.19
N LYS A 58 2.24 3.16 32.00
CA LYS A 58 2.82 4.35 32.64
C LYS A 58 4.04 4.04 33.51
N LYS A 59 4.07 2.87 34.16
CA LYS A 59 5.22 2.44 34.98
C LYS A 59 6.40 2.04 34.09
N VAL A 60 6.13 1.32 33.01
CA VAL A 60 7.16 0.90 32.05
C VAL A 60 7.77 2.10 31.33
N GLU A 61 6.94 3.05 30.89
CA GLU A 61 7.39 4.29 30.25
C GLU A 61 8.37 5.08 31.13
N LYS A 62 8.12 5.14 32.46
CA LYS A 62 9.03 5.77 33.42
C LYS A 62 10.40 5.10 33.50
N LEU A 63 10.52 3.82 33.14
CA LEU A 63 11.79 3.09 33.15
C LEU A 63 12.50 3.18 31.80
N GLU A 64 11.76 3.29 30.70
CA GLU A 64 12.26 3.15 29.34
C GLU A 64 12.43 4.48 28.59
N TRP A 65 12.16 5.64 29.21
CA TRP A 65 12.32 6.96 28.56
C TRP A 65 13.73 7.22 28.01
N VAL A 66 14.76 6.66 28.66
CA VAL A 66 16.15 6.77 28.17
C VAL A 66 16.31 6.06 26.83
N ASN A 67 15.67 4.90 26.67
CA ASN A 67 15.70 4.13 25.43
C ASN A 67 14.93 4.82 24.31
N GLU A 68 13.89 5.59 24.61
CA GLU A 68 13.20 6.40 23.60
C GLU A 68 14.07 7.56 23.10
N LEU A 69 14.81 8.24 23.99
CA LEU A 69 15.72 9.32 23.61
C LEU A 69 16.98 8.84 22.89
N ALA A 70 17.47 7.65 23.22
CA ALA A 70 18.66 7.08 22.59
C ALA A 70 18.38 6.45 21.21
N GLN A 71 17.11 6.22 20.86
CA GLN A 71 16.73 5.59 19.61
C GLN A 71 16.76 6.59 18.44
N SER A 72 17.72 6.41 17.54
CA SER A 72 17.67 7.04 16.22
C SER A 72 16.81 6.21 15.25
N SER A 73 15.72 6.78 14.74
CA SER A 73 14.84 6.10 13.77
C SER A 73 15.50 5.89 12.40
N PHE A 74 16.44 6.77 12.02
CA PHE A 74 17.04 6.79 10.69
C PHE A 74 17.73 5.47 10.29
N PHE A 75 18.62 4.93 11.14
CA PHE A 75 19.33 3.68 10.84
C PHE A 75 18.42 2.46 10.77
N ARG A 76 17.27 2.49 11.47
CA ARG A 76 16.29 1.40 11.40
C ARG A 76 15.42 1.46 10.15
N GLN A 77 15.31 2.63 9.54
CA GLN A 77 14.45 2.91 8.39
C GLN A 77 15.22 3.08 7.08
N SER A 78 16.56 3.00 7.10
CA SER A 78 17.40 3.30 5.94
C SER A 78 17.07 2.45 4.70
N ASP A 79 16.78 1.17 4.90
CA ASP A 79 16.44 0.26 3.80
C ASP A 79 15.10 0.62 3.16
N TYR A 80 14.10 0.93 3.99
CA TYR A 80 12.80 1.41 3.54
C TYR A 80 12.93 2.73 2.76
N LEU A 81 13.66 3.71 3.31
CA LEU A 81 13.86 5.01 2.66
C LEU A 81 14.57 4.86 1.32
N ARG A 82 15.51 3.90 1.21
CA ARG A 82 16.20 3.61 -0.05
C ARG A 82 15.24 3.03 -1.10
N GLU A 83 14.35 2.12 -0.70
CA GLU A 83 13.32 1.59 -1.59
C GLU A 83 12.35 2.68 -2.04
N GLU A 84 11.91 3.54 -1.12
CA GLU A 84 10.99 4.64 -1.42
C GLU A 84 11.58 5.62 -2.44
N VAL A 85 12.82 6.07 -2.21
CA VAL A 85 13.54 6.96 -3.15
C VAL A 85 13.73 6.31 -4.51
N ALA A 86 13.93 4.99 -4.57
CA ALA A 86 14.04 4.26 -5.83
C ALA A 86 12.70 4.20 -6.59
N ASP A 87 11.59 4.00 -5.87
CA ASP A 87 10.25 4.02 -6.45
C ASP A 87 9.89 5.44 -6.94
N GLU A 88 10.10 6.48 -6.13
CA GLU A 88 9.86 7.89 -6.52
C GLU A 88 10.68 8.30 -7.75
N LYS A 89 11.96 7.90 -7.82
CA LYS A 89 12.81 8.17 -8.98
C LYS A 89 12.17 7.62 -10.25
N MET A 90 11.68 6.39 -10.20
CA MET A 90 11.11 5.75 -11.38
C MET A 90 9.75 6.34 -11.77
N ASP A 91 8.95 6.82 -10.81
CA ASP A 91 7.72 7.57 -11.09
C ASP A 91 8.01 8.89 -11.82
N ILE A 92 9.06 9.60 -11.39
CA ILE A 92 9.52 10.84 -12.05
C ILE A 92 10.00 10.55 -13.47
N GLU A 93 10.81 9.50 -13.68
CA GLU A 93 11.28 9.09 -15.01
C GLU A 93 10.10 8.76 -15.94
N GLU A 94 9.09 8.03 -15.44
CA GLU A 94 7.89 7.73 -16.21
C GLU A 94 7.12 9.00 -16.59
N TYR A 95 6.94 9.92 -15.65
CA TYR A 95 6.28 11.20 -15.87
C TYR A 95 6.98 12.05 -16.94
N LEU A 96 8.31 12.14 -16.89
CA LEU A 96 9.10 12.89 -17.87
C LEU A 96 8.94 12.30 -19.28
N LEU A 97 8.99 10.97 -19.42
CA LEU A 97 8.78 10.30 -20.71
C LEU A 97 7.37 10.53 -21.28
N VAL A 98 6.33 10.56 -20.42
CA VAL A 98 4.96 10.87 -20.85
C VAL A 98 4.85 12.33 -21.31
N LYS A 99 5.52 13.25 -20.62
CA LYS A 99 5.54 14.67 -20.97
C LYS A 99 6.22 14.94 -22.31
N GLU A 100 7.29 14.22 -22.62
CA GLU A 100 8.04 14.37 -23.88
C GLU A 100 7.31 13.81 -25.10
N ASN A 101 6.50 12.75 -24.94
CA ASN A 101 5.84 12.09 -26.08
C ASN A 101 4.44 11.55 -25.73
N PRO A 102 3.43 12.43 -25.57
CA PRO A 102 2.12 12.06 -25.04
C PRO A 102 1.32 11.12 -25.96
N ALA A 103 1.51 11.22 -27.28
CA ALA A 103 0.77 10.41 -28.26
C ALA A 103 1.25 8.94 -28.33
N SER A 104 2.56 8.72 -28.22
CA SER A 104 3.16 7.37 -28.31
C SER A 104 2.84 6.50 -27.08
N LYS A 105 2.95 7.10 -25.88
CA LYS A 105 2.67 6.40 -24.62
C LYS A 105 1.20 6.02 -24.46
N HIS A 106 0.26 6.85 -24.92
CA HIS A 106 -1.17 6.52 -24.86
C HIS A 106 -1.53 5.28 -25.69
N SER A 107 -0.88 5.07 -26.84
CA SER A 107 -1.02 3.82 -27.62
C SER A 107 -0.38 2.63 -26.92
N GLU A 108 0.82 2.78 -26.35
CA GLU A 108 1.50 1.70 -25.62
C GLU A 108 0.77 1.28 -24.33
N ILE A 109 0.19 2.22 -23.59
CA ILE A 109 -0.61 1.93 -22.39
C ILE A 109 -1.86 1.13 -22.79
N LYS A 110 -2.59 1.57 -23.83
CA LYS A 110 -3.74 0.83 -24.37
C LYS A 110 -3.35 -0.57 -24.86
N GLU A 111 -2.15 -0.72 -25.42
CA GLU A 111 -1.65 -2.00 -25.90
C GLU A 111 -1.26 -2.92 -24.73
N LYS A 112 -0.59 -2.39 -23.70
CA LYS A 112 -0.27 -3.12 -22.45
C LYS A 112 -1.53 -3.54 -21.70
N GLU A 113 -2.56 -2.69 -21.62
CA GLU A 113 -3.87 -3.03 -21.05
C GLU A 113 -4.55 -4.17 -21.84
N LYS A 114 -4.53 -4.09 -23.17
CA LYS A 114 -5.06 -5.16 -24.04
C LYS A 114 -4.27 -6.46 -23.92
N ASN A 115 -2.94 -6.39 -23.86
CA ASN A 115 -2.09 -7.58 -23.79
C ASN A 115 -2.16 -8.25 -22.41
N THR A 116 -2.24 -7.43 -21.35
CA THR A 116 -2.49 -7.89 -19.98
C THR A 116 -3.86 -8.59 -19.93
N SER A 117 -4.92 -7.96 -20.43
CA SER A 117 -6.26 -8.55 -20.50
C SER A 117 -6.29 -9.88 -21.29
N ARG A 118 -5.58 -9.95 -22.42
CA ARG A 118 -5.45 -11.18 -23.24
C ARG A 118 -4.70 -12.30 -22.53
N LYS A 119 -3.59 -11.99 -21.84
CA LYS A 119 -2.80 -12.96 -21.08
C LYS A 119 -3.59 -13.60 -19.95
N TRP A 120 -4.54 -12.86 -19.36
CA TRP A 120 -5.40 -13.37 -18.29
C TRP A 120 -6.60 -14.19 -18.80
N LEU A 121 -7.07 -13.93 -20.03
CA LEU A 121 -8.09 -14.75 -20.69
C LEU A 121 -7.55 -16.13 -21.10
N THR A 122 -6.22 -16.29 -21.25
CA THR A 122 -5.57 -17.52 -21.72
C THR A 122 -4.89 -18.34 -20.61
N THR A 123 -4.71 -17.81 -19.40
CA THR A 123 -4.26 -18.59 -18.24
C THR A 123 -5.36 -19.57 -17.79
N PRO A 124 -5.08 -20.88 -17.71
CA PRO A 124 -6.08 -21.84 -17.23
C PRO A 124 -6.41 -21.53 -15.75
N ARG A 125 -7.71 -21.41 -15.45
CA ARG A 125 -8.22 -21.45 -14.08
C ARG A 125 -7.96 -22.87 -13.56
N ASN A 126 -6.85 -23.07 -12.86
CA ASN A 126 -6.67 -24.29 -12.09
C ASN A 126 -7.76 -24.35 -11.02
N ALA A 127 -8.48 -25.47 -11.04
CA ALA A 127 -9.53 -25.87 -10.10
C ALA A 127 -8.97 -26.09 -8.69
#